data_AF-A0A0Q6RTM6-F1
#
_entry.id   AF-A0A0Q6RTM6-F1
#
_cell.length_a   1.000
_cell.length_b   1.000
_cell.length_c   1.000
_cell.angle_alpha   90.00
_cell.angle_beta   90.00
_cell.angle_gamma   90.00
#
_symmetry.space_group_name_H-M   'P 1'
#
loop_
_entity.id
_entity.type
_entity.pdbx_description
1 polymer ?
#
loop_
_entity_poly.entity_id
_entity_poly.type
_entity_poly.pdbx_seq_one_letter_code
_entity_poly.pdbx_strand_id
1 'polypeptide(L)' 'MAIAADGISRTLIGTSRTLLGISRTLLGISRTLLGISEKRRSRQALSELTDQQLDDIGLTRSEVKAETAKSSFWF' A
#
# COMPACT_ATOMS: atom_id res chain seq x y z
N MET A 1 9.08 -4.17 48.09
CA MET A 1 7.86 -3.88 47.29
C MET A 1 8.04 -2.72 46.31
N ALA A 2 8.56 -1.55 46.71
CA ALA A 2 8.70 -0.39 45.83
C ALA A 2 9.67 -0.58 44.62
N ILE A 3 10.81 -1.25 44.81
CA ILE A 3 11.79 -1.50 43.74
C ILE A 3 11.23 -2.41 42.63
N ALA A 4 10.43 -3.40 43.00
CA ALA A 4 9.78 -4.29 42.04
C ALA A 4 8.70 -3.58 41.21
N ALA A 5 7.95 -2.65 41.83
CA ALA A 5 6.96 -1.83 41.13
C ALA A 5 7.60 -0.89 40.09
N ASP A 6 8.74 -0.27 40.42
CA ASP A 6 9.49 0.59 39.47
C ASP A 6 9.98 -0.20 38.24
N GLY A 7 10.48 -1.43 38.44
CA GLY A 7 10.90 -2.31 37.35
C GLY A 7 9.76 -2.71 36.41
N ILE A 8 8.58 -3.00 36.95
CA ILE A 8 7.38 -3.33 36.16
C ILE A 8 6.93 -2.11 35.35
N SER A 9 6.87 -0.92 35.97
CA SER A 9 6.48 0.32 35.28
C SER A 9 7.43 0.65 34.11
N ARG A 10 8.74 0.51 34.30
CA ARG A 10 9.72 0.73 33.22
C ARG A 10 9.54 -0.23 32.06
N THR A 11 9.29 -1.51 32.37
CA THR A 11 9.06 -2.55 31.36
C THR A 11 7.79 -2.27 30.57
N LEU A 12 6.70 -1.88 31.25
CA LEU A 12 5.42 -1.53 30.62
C LEU A 12 5.53 -0.31 29.69
N ILE A 13 6.32 0.70 30.08
CA ILE A 13 6.59 1.86 29.21
C ILE A 13 7.40 1.43 27.98
N GLY A 14 8.39 0.56 28.15
CA GLY A 14 9.18 0.01 27.05
C GLY A 14 8.33 -0.75 26.04
N THR A 15 7.49 -1.68 26.51
CA THR A 15 6.59 -2.46 25.64
C THR A 15 5.56 -1.58 24.94
N SER A 16 5.02 -0.57 25.64
CA SER A 16 4.09 0.41 25.06
C SER A 16 4.72 1.19 23.91
N ARG A 17 5.97 1.61 24.05
CA ARG A 17 6.73 2.31 22.99
C ARG A 17 6.97 1.39 21.78
N THR A 18 7.35 0.15 22.01
CA THR A 18 7.55 -0.84 20.95
C THR A 18 6.25 -1.10 20.20
N LEU A 19 5.13 -1.26 20.91
CA LEU A 19 3.81 -1.46 20.31
C LEU A 19 3.40 -0.28 19.42
N LEU A 20 3.60 0.96 19.89
CA LEU A 20 3.35 2.17 19.09
C LEU A 20 4.21 2.21 17.84
N GLY A 21 5.48 1.78 17.91
CA GLY A 21 6.36 1.66 16.76
C GLY A 21 5.81 0.68 15.71
N ILE A 22 5.41 -0.52 16.16
CA ILE A 22 4.82 -1.55 15.31
C ILE A 22 3.53 -1.04 14.66
N SER A 23 2.64 -0.40 15.43
CA SER A 23 1.38 0.15 14.89
C SER A 23 1.63 1.18 13.79
N ARG A 24 2.66 2.04 13.93
CA ARG A 24 3.02 3.01 12.88
C ARG A 24 3.53 2.32 11.62
N THR A 25 4.37 1.31 11.76
CA THR A 25 4.89 0.53 10.62
C THR A 25 3.77 -0.18 9.88
N LEU A 26 2.86 -0.84 10.60
CA LEU A 26 1.69 -1.50 10.01
C LEU A 26 0.81 -0.52 9.26
N LEU A 27 0.58 0.67 9.81
CA LEU A 27 -0.20 1.71 9.14
C LEU A 27 0.48 2.20 7.86
N GLY A 28 1.81 2.31 7.86
CA GLY A 28 2.60 2.60 6.65
C GLY A 28 2.43 1.51 5.58
N ILE A 29 2.54 0.25 5.95
CA ILE A 29 2.33 -0.90 5.06
C ILE A 29 0.91 -0.89 4.47
N SER A 30 -0.11 -0.68 5.30
CA SER A 30 -1.51 -0.60 4.86
C SER A 30 -1.73 0.50 3.82
N ARG A 31 -1.13 1.68 4.00
CA ARG A 31 -1.19 2.76 3.00
C ARG A 31 -0.54 2.36 1.68
N THR A 32 0.62 1.71 1.72
CA THR A 32 1.31 1.22 0.52
C THR A 32 0.46 0.19 -0.22
N LEU A 33 -0.15 -0.77 0.50
CA LEU A 33 -1.01 -1.80 -0.09
C LEU A 33 -2.29 -1.22 -0.70
N LEU A 34 -2.89 -0.21 -0.06
CA LEU A 34 -4.02 0.52 -0.64
C LEU A 34 -3.61 1.23 -1.94
N GLY A 35 -2.48 1.94 -1.96
CA GLY A 35 -1.98 2.59 -3.17
C GLY A 35 -1.68 1.60 -4.30
N ILE A 36 -1.17 0.42 -3.97
CA ILE A 36 -0.97 -0.68 -4.93
C ILE A 36 -2.31 -1.17 -5.48
N SER A 37 -3.31 -1.37 -4.62
CA SER A 37 -4.63 -1.87 -5.00
C SER A 37 -5.37 -0.88 -5.89
N GLU A 38 -5.32 0.41 -5.58
CA GLU A 38 -5.86 1.49 -6.41
C GLU A 38 -5.22 1.48 -7.80
N LYS A 39 -3.88 1.42 -7.89
CA LYS A 39 -3.17 1.33 -9.17
C LYS A 39 -3.58 0.11 -9.99
N ARG A 40 -3.79 -1.05 -9.35
CA ARG A 40 -4.29 -2.26 -10.02
C ARG A 40 -5.71 -2.05 -10.55
N ARG A 41 -6.59 -1.42 -9.76
CA ARG A 41 -7.96 -1.13 -10.16
C ARG A 41 -8.04 -0.19 -11.36
N SER A 42 -7.27 0.89 -11.39
CA SER A 42 -7.21 1.81 -12.53
C SER A 42 -6.77 1.11 -13.81
N ARG A 43 -5.79 0.20 -13.72
CA ARG A 43 -5.31 -0.59 -14.87
C ARG A 43 -6.32 -1.60 -15.36
N GLN A 44 -7.03 -2.24 -14.43
CA GLN A 44 -8.12 -3.14 -14.77
C GLN A 44 -9.20 -2.37 -15.53
N ALA A 45 -9.60 -1.19 -15.03
CA ALA A 45 -10.56 -0.33 -15.72
C ALA A 45 -10.08 0.03 -17.14
N LEU A 46 -8.82 0.41 -17.33
CA LEU A 46 -8.26 0.68 -18.68
C LEU A 46 -8.27 -0.56 -19.59
N SER A 47 -8.11 -1.76 -19.04
CA SER A 47 -8.13 -3.01 -19.80
C SER A 47 -9.55 -3.41 -20.22
N GLU A 48 -10.55 -3.01 -19.44
CA GLU A 48 -11.98 -3.26 -19.69
C GLU A 48 -12.58 -2.30 -20.73
N LEU A 49 -11.95 -1.16 -21.01
CA LEU A 49 -12.39 -0.23 -22.07
C LEU A 49 -12.29 -0.87 -23.47
N THR A 50 -13.25 -0.51 -24.34
CA THR A 50 -13.22 -0.89 -25.75
C THR A 50 -12.21 -0.06 -26.53
N ASP A 51 -11.79 -0.55 -27.70
CA ASP A 51 -10.82 0.18 -28.54
C ASP A 51 -11.38 1.55 -28.99
N GLN A 52 -12.69 1.66 -29.20
CA GLN A 52 -13.35 2.93 -29.52
C GLN A 52 -13.35 3.90 -28.33
N GLN A 53 -13.59 3.41 -27.11
CA GLN A 53 -13.51 4.24 -25.89
C GLN A 53 -12.08 4.68 -25.57
N LEU A 54 -11.09 3.88 -25.93
CA LEU A 54 -9.68 4.25 -25.83
C LEU A 54 -9.33 5.33 -26.87
N ASP A 55 -9.84 5.20 -28.10
CA ASP A 55 -9.67 6.21 -29.15
C ASP A 55 -10.30 7.56 -28.76
N ASP A 56 -11.48 7.54 -28.12
CA ASP A 56 -12.16 8.74 -27.61
C ASP A 56 -11.33 9.54 -26.58
N ILE A 57 -10.41 8.87 -25.87
CA ILE A 57 -9.48 9.50 -24.91
C ILE A 57 -8.05 9.64 -25.47
N GLY A 58 -7.86 9.38 -26.77
CA GLY A 58 -6.57 9.52 -27.46
C GLY A 58 -5.54 8.45 -27.10
N LEU A 59 -5.98 7.25 -26.72
CA LEU A 59 -5.12 6.11 -26.37
C LEU A 59 -5.32 4.93 -27.31
N THR A 60 -4.23 4.23 -27.62
CA THR A 60 -4.27 2.96 -28.35
C THR A 60 -4.20 1.76 -27.40
N ARG A 61 -4.74 0.62 -27.84
CA ARG A 61 -4.66 -0.65 -27.10
C ARG A 61 -3.21 -1.07 -26.80
N SER A 62 -2.28 -0.77 -27.70
CA SER A 62 -0.84 -1.02 -27.53
C SER A 62 -0.24 -0.21 -26.39
N GLU A 63 -0.61 1.06 -26.24
CA GLU A 63 -0.12 1.93 -25.17
C GLU A 63 -0.65 1.48 -23.81
N VAL A 64 -1.93 1.12 -23.72
CA VAL A 64 -2.52 0.56 -22.50
C VAL A 64 -1.86 -0.78 -22.11
N LYS A 65 -1.60 -1.66 -23.09
CA LYS A 65 -0.87 -2.92 -22.85
C LYS A 65 0.57 -2.68 -22.38
N ALA A 66 1.26 -1.70 -22.97
CA ALA A 66 2.60 -1.33 -22.53
C ALA A 66 2.60 -0.78 -21.10
N GLU A 67 1.62 0.05 -20.75
CA GLU A 67 1.51 0.66 -19.42
C GLU A 67 1.12 -0.35 -18.33
N THR A 68 0.24 -1.30 -18.66
CA THR A 68 -0.10 -2.42 -17.77
C THR A 68 1.09 -3.39 -17.60
N ALA A 69 1.90 -3.61 -18.63
CA ALA A 69 3.07 -4.50 -18.61
C ALA A 69 4.25 -3.95 -17.80
N LYS A 70 4.52 -2.64 -17.81
CA LYS A 70 5.62 -2.01 -17.05
C LYS A 70 5.54 -2.23 -15.53
N SER A 71 4.34 -2.48 -15.01
CA SER A 71 4.15 -2.58 -13.56
C SER A 71 4.47 -3.95 -12.95
N SER A 72 4.69 -4.99 -13.77
CA SER A 72 5.14 -6.30 -13.28
C SER A 72 6.56 -6.24 -12.70
N PHE A 73 7.32 -5.19 -13.00
CA PHE A 73 8.73 -5.03 -12.63
C PHE A 73 8.96 -4.43 -11.23
N TRP A 74 7.93 -3.85 -10.61
CA TRP A 74 8.03 -3.20 -9.28
C TRP A 74 7.24 -3.95 -8.20
N PHE A 75 7.29 -5.29 -8.25
CA PHE A 75 7.04 -6.18 -7.12
C PHE A 75 8.27 -7.03 -6.88
#